data_AF-A0A1Q3SF64-F1
#
_entry.id   AF-A0A1Q3SF64-F1
#
_cell.length_a   1.000
_cell.length_b   1.000
_cell.length_c   1.000
_cell.angle_alpha   90.00
_cell.angle_beta   90.00
_cell.angle_gamma   90.00
#
_symmetry.space_group_name_H-M   'P 1'
#
loop_
_entity.id
_entity.type
_entity.pdbx_description
1 polymer ?
#
loop_
_entity_poly.entity_id
_entity_poly.type
_entity_poly.pdbx_seq_one_letter_code
_entity_poly.pdbx_strand_id
1 'polypeptide(L)'
;MSLTRDDALAYLQMEFSQQLDDTGMADDDSPEGFESAINAALREVGFTRSQFLTAVVADEDEGAFEAFLEYFALKRFSKYVAQNFDVSTGGDSVRLQQIFANIKSLLADATTAAQVYGLGGSYSSSAYSWQELDLGFLAKNEYECEV
;
A
#
# COMPACT_ATOMS: atom_id res chain seq x y z
N MET A 1 4.58 20.30 -12.61
CA MET A 1 5.96 20.75 -12.45
C MET A 1 6.86 19.86 -13.28
N SER A 2 6.97 18.57 -13.00
CA SER A 2 7.42 17.44 -13.81
C SER A 2 8.08 16.50 -12.81
N LEU A 3 7.34 15.49 -12.38
CA LEU A 3 7.72 14.62 -11.28
C LEU A 3 8.79 13.62 -11.73
N THR A 4 9.91 13.62 -11.00
CA THR A 4 10.97 12.63 -11.16
C THR A 4 10.81 11.48 -10.18
N ARG A 5 11.62 10.44 -10.36
CA ARG A 5 11.74 9.33 -9.42
C ARG A 5 12.12 9.78 -8.00
N ASP A 6 13.04 10.74 -7.90
CA ASP A 6 13.51 11.25 -6.61
C ASP A 6 12.40 12.07 -5.92
N ASP A 7 11.62 12.82 -6.69
CA ASP A 7 10.45 13.54 -6.15
C ASP A 7 9.37 12.56 -5.65
N ALA A 8 9.13 11.48 -6.39
CA ALA A 8 8.24 10.40 -5.98
C ALA A 8 8.68 9.74 -4.67
N LEU A 9 9.98 9.47 -4.51
CA LEU A 9 10.51 8.92 -3.26
C LEU A 9 10.30 9.91 -2.09
N ALA A 10 10.66 11.17 -2.29
CA ALA A 10 10.49 12.21 -1.27
C ALA A 10 9.02 12.37 -0.85
N TYR A 11 8.10 12.31 -1.82
CA TYR A 11 6.67 12.32 -1.56
C TYR A 11 6.24 11.12 -0.70
N LEU A 12 6.65 9.89 -1.05
CA LEU A 12 6.31 8.69 -0.29
C LEU A 12 6.87 8.70 1.13
N GLN A 13 8.10 9.18 1.31
CA GLN A 13 8.73 9.32 2.63
C GLN A 13 7.94 10.29 3.51
N MET A 14 7.50 11.41 2.94
CA MET A 14 6.72 12.41 3.66
C MET A 14 5.33 11.87 4.03
N GLU A 15 4.59 11.37 3.04
CA GLU A 15 3.19 10.96 3.19
C GLU A 15 3.03 9.71 4.06
N PHE A 16 3.96 8.76 3.96
CA PHE A 16 3.90 7.47 4.66
C PHE A 16 4.91 7.32 5.80
N SER A 17 5.47 8.42 6.31
CA SER A 17 6.44 8.41 7.43
C SER A 17 5.93 7.61 8.64
N GLN A 18 4.68 7.80 9.04
CA GLN A 18 4.09 7.07 10.17
C GLN A 18 3.96 5.56 9.89
N GLN A 19 3.57 5.19 8.67
CA GLN A 19 3.43 3.80 8.26
C GLN A 19 4.80 3.11 8.11
N LEU A 20 5.83 3.83 7.70
CA LEU A 20 7.22 3.34 7.69
C LEU A 20 7.67 3.02 9.12
N ASP A 21 7.44 3.91 10.08
CA ASP A 21 7.77 3.69 11.49
C ASP A 21 7.00 2.49 12.09
N ASP A 22 5.71 2.37 11.76
CA ASP A 22 4.86 1.31 12.29
C ASP A 22 5.15 -0.06 11.66
N THR A 23 5.63 -0.10 10.42
CA THR A 23 5.90 -1.36 9.71
C THR A 23 7.36 -1.77 9.73
N GLY A 24 8.30 -0.83 9.95
CA GLY A 24 9.73 -1.07 9.83
C GLY A 24 10.20 -1.36 8.41
N MET A 25 9.42 -0.97 7.40
CA MET A 25 9.83 -1.03 6.00
C MET A 25 10.90 0.04 5.72
N ALA A 26 11.86 -0.26 4.84
CA ALA A 26 12.88 0.70 4.44
C ALA A 26 12.25 1.90 3.73
N ASP A 27 12.77 3.09 4.02
CA ASP A 27 12.27 4.38 3.50
C ASP A 27 12.99 4.81 2.21
N ASP A 28 13.78 3.93 1.59
CA ASP A 28 14.63 4.24 0.45
C ASP A 28 14.10 3.67 -0.87
N ASP A 29 14.78 4.03 -1.96
CA ASP A 29 14.54 3.47 -3.28
C ASP A 29 15.26 2.13 -3.48
N SER A 30 14.96 1.17 -2.61
CA SER A 30 15.51 -0.19 -2.65
C SER A 30 14.42 -1.24 -2.92
N PRO A 31 14.81 -2.48 -3.26
CA PRO A 31 13.87 -3.59 -3.40
C PRO A 31 13.08 -3.88 -2.11
N GLU A 32 13.59 -3.47 -0.95
CA GLU A 32 13.00 -3.61 0.38
C GLU A 32 12.14 -2.38 0.74
N GLY A 33 12.48 -1.21 0.20
CA GLY A 33 11.72 0.03 0.25
C GLY A 33 10.78 0.25 -0.95
N PHE A 34 10.77 1.44 -1.52
CA PHE A 34 9.75 1.89 -2.47
C PHE A 34 10.01 1.54 -3.94
N GLU A 35 11.16 0.93 -4.30
CA GLU A 35 11.57 0.75 -5.71
C GLU A 35 10.49 0.07 -6.55
N SER A 36 9.91 -1.01 -6.01
CA SER A 36 8.86 -1.76 -6.70
C SER A 36 7.56 -0.98 -6.89
N ALA A 37 7.22 -0.08 -5.95
CA ALA A 37 6.00 0.72 -6.00
C ALA A 37 6.16 1.84 -7.04
N ILE A 38 7.29 2.54 -7.00
CA ILE A 38 7.61 3.59 -7.98
C ILE A 38 7.70 3.00 -9.39
N ASN A 39 8.36 1.85 -9.56
CA ASN A 39 8.46 1.16 -10.85
C ASN A 39 7.09 0.71 -11.40
N ALA A 40 6.17 0.31 -10.52
CA ALA A 40 4.82 -0.05 -10.92
C ALA A 40 4.01 1.18 -11.35
N ALA A 41 4.06 2.27 -10.59
CA ALA A 41 3.41 3.53 -10.93
C ALA A 41 3.92 4.09 -12.27
N LEU A 42 5.25 4.11 -12.47
CA LEU A 42 5.88 4.56 -13.72
C LEU A 42 5.44 3.72 -14.93
N ARG A 43 5.22 2.41 -14.73
CA ARG A 43 4.71 1.54 -15.80
C ARG A 43 3.29 1.87 -16.18
N GLU A 44 2.42 2.17 -15.21
CA GLU A 44 1.02 2.50 -15.47
C GLU A 44 0.88 3.84 -16.22
N VAL A 45 1.79 4.80 -15.98
CA VAL A 45 1.87 6.04 -16.77
C VAL A 45 2.68 5.89 -18.08
N GLY A 46 3.03 4.66 -18.47
CA GLY A 46 3.54 4.34 -19.80
C GLY A 46 5.07 4.27 -19.97
N PHE A 47 5.86 4.39 -18.91
CA PHE A 47 7.32 4.22 -19.02
C PHE A 47 7.72 2.74 -19.13
N THR A 48 8.75 2.49 -19.93
CA THR A 48 9.37 1.15 -20.03
C THR A 48 10.45 0.98 -18.96
N ARG A 49 10.81 -0.27 -18.64
CA ARG A 49 11.79 -0.58 -17.59
C ARG A 49 13.14 0.11 -17.77
N SER A 50 13.61 0.26 -19.02
CA SER A 50 14.86 0.95 -19.32
C SER A 50 14.80 2.46 -19.06
N GLN A 51 13.61 3.03 -18.93
CA GLN A 51 13.39 4.46 -18.72
C GLN A 51 13.15 4.81 -17.25
N PHE A 52 12.94 3.84 -16.35
CA PHE A 52 12.54 4.12 -14.96
C PHE A 52 13.49 5.02 -14.18
N LEU A 53 14.80 4.93 -14.45
CA LEU A 53 15.82 5.75 -13.76
C LEU A 53 15.86 7.20 -14.25
N THR A 54 15.41 7.45 -15.48
CA THR A 54 15.46 8.78 -16.12
C THR A 54 14.06 9.28 -16.46
N ALA A 55 13.03 8.67 -15.89
CA ALA A 55 11.65 9.01 -16.16
C ALA A 55 11.35 10.40 -15.58
N VAL A 56 10.73 11.23 -16.41
CA VAL A 56 10.23 12.54 -16.02
C VAL A 56 8.77 12.54 -16.42
N VAL A 57 7.88 12.47 -15.43
CA VAL A 57 6.43 12.45 -15.63
C VAL A 57 5.98 13.86 -16.02
N ALA A 58 5.20 13.96 -17.09
CA ALA A 58 4.68 15.25 -17.54
C ALA A 58 3.58 15.75 -16.60
N ASP A 59 3.43 17.07 -16.51
CA ASP A 59 2.43 17.76 -15.67
C ASP A 59 1.00 17.22 -15.85
N GLU A 60 0.65 16.82 -17.07
CA GLU A 60 -0.67 16.27 -17.40
C GLU A 60 -0.93 14.87 -16.81
N ASP A 61 0.13 14.12 -16.50
CA ASP A 61 0.08 12.77 -15.93
C ASP A 61 0.43 12.75 -14.43
N GLU A 62 0.81 13.87 -13.81
CA GLU A 62 1.22 13.95 -12.40
C GLU A 62 0.15 13.38 -11.46
N GLY A 63 -1.12 13.78 -11.63
CA GLY A 63 -2.21 13.29 -10.78
C GLY A 63 -2.48 11.79 -10.92
N ALA A 64 -2.30 11.22 -12.11
CA ALA A 64 -2.41 9.77 -12.32
C ALA A 64 -1.24 9.04 -11.67
N PHE A 65 -0.03 9.59 -11.82
CA PHE A 65 1.18 9.04 -11.26
C PHE A 65 1.15 9.00 -9.73
N GLU A 66 0.76 10.09 -9.06
CA GLU A 66 0.59 10.16 -7.60
C GLU A 66 -0.43 9.13 -7.11
N ALA A 67 -1.60 9.05 -7.75
CA ALA A 67 -2.63 8.09 -7.38
C ALA A 67 -2.16 6.62 -7.50
N PHE A 68 -1.40 6.29 -8.54
CA PHE A 68 -0.83 4.95 -8.69
C PHE A 68 0.28 4.69 -7.68
N LEU A 69 1.10 5.69 -7.40
CA LEU A 69 2.20 5.63 -6.46
C LEU A 69 1.70 5.34 -5.04
N GLU A 70 0.68 6.06 -4.56
CA GLU A 70 0.00 5.78 -3.29
C GLU A 70 -0.58 4.36 -3.26
N TYR A 71 -1.30 3.97 -4.30
CA TYR A 71 -1.91 2.64 -4.39
C TYR A 71 -0.87 1.52 -4.29
N PHE A 72 0.23 1.61 -5.04
CA PHE A 72 1.26 0.58 -5.02
C PHE A 72 2.10 0.60 -3.74
N ALA A 73 2.32 1.76 -3.12
CA ALA A 73 2.97 1.87 -1.83
C ALA A 73 2.13 1.20 -0.72
N LEU A 74 0.84 1.51 -0.63
CA LEU A 74 -0.08 0.90 0.34
C LEU A 74 -0.27 -0.60 0.12
N LYS A 75 -0.31 -1.05 -1.13
CA LYS A 75 -0.32 -2.47 -1.48
C LYS A 75 0.96 -3.18 -1.02
N ARG A 76 2.09 -2.47 -1.02
CA ARG A 76 3.35 -3.00 -0.49
C ARG A 76 3.34 -3.05 1.03
N PHE A 77 2.90 -1.99 1.71
CA PHE A 77 2.74 -1.99 3.16
C PHE A 77 1.85 -3.14 3.64
N SER A 78 0.69 -3.37 3.00
CA SER A 78 -0.19 -4.48 3.38
C SER A 78 0.47 -5.86 3.25
N LYS A 79 1.30 -6.08 2.20
CA LYS A 79 2.07 -7.32 2.05
C LYS A 79 3.16 -7.44 3.11
N TYR A 80 3.88 -6.35 3.38
CA TYR A 80 4.95 -6.34 4.37
C TYR A 80 4.40 -6.65 5.76
N VAL A 81 3.27 -6.02 6.13
CA VAL A 81 2.57 -6.29 7.38
C VAL A 81 2.12 -7.74 7.48
N ALA A 82 1.53 -8.29 6.40
CA ALA A 82 1.08 -9.68 6.39
C ALA A 82 2.22 -10.71 6.46
N GLN A 83 3.44 -10.36 6.05
CA GLN A 83 4.58 -11.28 6.02
C GLN A 83 5.47 -11.20 7.26
N ASN A 84 5.61 -10.01 7.86
CA ASN A 84 6.58 -9.76 8.93
C ASN A 84 5.97 -9.69 10.33
N PHE A 85 4.66 -9.53 10.47
CA PHE A 85 4.02 -9.60 11.77
C PHE A 85 3.62 -11.03 12.12
N ASP A 86 4.49 -11.68 12.88
CA ASP A 86 4.21 -12.95 13.53
C ASP A 86 3.19 -12.71 14.66
N VAL A 87 2.01 -13.33 14.56
CA VAL A 87 0.95 -13.24 15.58
C VAL A 87 1.36 -14.11 16.76
N SER A 88 2.38 -13.66 17.50
CA SER A 88 2.73 -14.30 18.76
C SER A 88 1.66 -13.94 19.81
N THR A 89 1.37 -14.89 20.69
CA THR A 89 0.35 -14.82 21.76
C THR A 89 0.67 -13.80 22.87
N GLY A 90 1.58 -12.85 22.61
CA GLY A 90 2.21 -11.95 23.58
C GLY A 90 1.60 -10.55 23.74
N GLY A 91 0.47 -10.23 23.09
CA GLY A 91 -0.33 -9.04 23.42
C GLY A 91 -0.28 -7.84 22.46
N ASP A 92 0.43 -7.93 21.32
CA ASP A 92 0.45 -6.85 20.31
C ASP A 92 -0.69 -6.93 19.28
N SER A 93 -1.60 -7.89 19.41
CA SER A 93 -2.68 -8.16 18.44
C SER A 93 -3.58 -6.96 18.16
N VAL A 94 -3.87 -6.11 19.17
CA VAL A 94 -4.72 -4.93 19.02
C VAL A 94 -4.05 -3.84 18.19
N ARG A 95 -2.76 -3.57 18.41
CA ARG A 95 -2.00 -2.59 17.62
C ARG A 95 -1.89 -3.04 16.17
N LEU A 96 -1.68 -4.32 15.94
CA LEU A 96 -1.62 -4.90 14.59
C LEU A 96 -2.94 -4.81 13.85
N GLN A 97 -4.05 -5.08 14.54
CA GLN A 97 -5.38 -4.91 13.96
C GLN A 97 -5.65 -3.45 13.57
N GLN A 98 -5.20 -2.48 14.37
CA GLN A 98 -5.33 -1.06 14.06
C GLN A 98 -4.48 -0.65 12.85
N ILE A 99 -3.22 -1.09 12.78
CA ILE A 99 -2.33 -0.83 11.64
C ILE A 99 -2.94 -1.43 10.36
N PHE A 100 -3.40 -2.68 10.43
CA PHE A 100 -4.01 -3.36 9.28
C PHE A 100 -5.31 -2.69 8.84
N ALA A 101 -6.18 -2.29 9.78
CA ALA A 101 -7.42 -1.58 9.48
C ALA A 101 -7.15 -0.21 8.83
N ASN A 102 -6.15 0.52 9.32
CA ASN A 102 -5.75 1.81 8.77
C ASN A 102 -5.22 1.65 7.34
N ILE A 103 -4.23 0.78 7.12
CA ILE A 103 -3.68 0.51 5.78
C ILE A 103 -4.78 0.05 4.81
N LYS A 104 -5.73 -0.78 5.28
CA LYS A 104 -6.86 -1.24 4.46
C LYS A 104 -7.79 -0.09 4.05
N SER A 105 -8.09 0.84 4.97
CA SER A 105 -8.89 2.03 4.68
C SER A 105 -8.19 2.90 3.64
N LEU A 106 -6.93 3.25 3.89
CA LEU A 106 -6.12 4.06 2.98
C LEU A 106 -5.99 3.41 1.59
N LEU A 107 -5.80 2.08 1.54
CA LEU A 107 -5.74 1.35 0.28
C LEU A 107 -7.06 1.41 -0.49
N ALA A 108 -8.21 1.38 0.19
CA ALA A 108 -9.51 1.50 -0.47
C ALA A 108 -9.69 2.90 -1.10
N ASP A 109 -9.28 3.94 -0.39
CA ASP A 109 -9.33 5.32 -0.86
C ASP A 109 -8.36 5.52 -2.05
N ALA A 110 -7.11 5.06 -1.93
CA ALA A 110 -6.12 5.12 -3.00
C ALA A 110 -6.53 4.28 -4.23
N THR A 111 -7.20 3.13 -4.02
CA THR A 111 -7.76 2.33 -5.12
C THR A 111 -8.83 3.12 -5.87
N THR A 112 -9.70 3.81 -5.14
CA THR A 112 -10.75 4.64 -5.75
C THR A 112 -10.13 5.79 -6.56
N ALA A 113 -9.12 6.46 -6.01
CA ALA A 113 -8.39 7.51 -6.72
C ALA A 113 -7.69 6.98 -7.98
N ALA A 114 -7.00 5.86 -7.90
CA ALA A 114 -6.33 5.22 -9.04
C ALA A 114 -7.33 4.76 -10.13
N GLN A 115 -8.53 4.32 -9.75
CA GLN A 115 -9.57 3.93 -10.71
C GLN A 115 -10.08 5.11 -11.55
N VAL A 116 -10.09 6.33 -11.01
CA VAL A 116 -10.46 7.54 -11.77
C VAL A 116 -9.52 7.73 -12.97
N TYR A 117 -8.25 7.39 -12.81
CA TYR A 117 -7.22 7.49 -13.84
C TYR A 117 -7.05 6.22 -14.68
N GLY A 118 -7.94 5.23 -14.54
CA GLY A 118 -7.99 4.06 -15.42
C GLY A 118 -7.19 2.85 -14.95
N LEU A 119 -6.77 2.79 -13.68
CA LEU A 119 -6.22 1.56 -13.11
C LEU A 119 -7.26 0.42 -13.22
N GLY A 120 -7.01 -0.55 -14.10
CA GLY A 120 -7.86 -1.74 -14.27
C GLY A 120 -9.15 -1.49 -15.05
N GLY A 121 -9.04 -1.08 -16.32
CA GLY A 121 -10.17 -0.82 -17.22
C GLY A 121 -11.37 -1.77 -17.09
N SER A 122 -12.57 -1.18 -17.01
CA SER A 122 -13.91 -1.81 -17.10
C SER A 122 -14.06 -3.19 -16.44
N TYR A 123 -14.03 -3.23 -15.11
CA TYR A 123 -14.65 -4.33 -14.37
C TYR A 123 -15.95 -3.84 -13.74
N SER A 124 -17.04 -4.47 -14.17
CA SER A 124 -18.32 -4.51 -13.44
C SER A 124 -18.05 -4.58 -11.93
N SER A 125 -18.80 -3.81 -11.15
CA SER A 125 -18.77 -3.73 -9.68
C SER A 125 -19.13 -5.04 -8.95
N SER A 126 -18.76 -6.19 -9.51
CA SER A 126 -19.26 -7.52 -9.15
C SER A 126 -18.11 -8.52 -9.10
N ALA A 127 -17.04 -8.27 -8.33
CA ALA A 127 -16.10 -9.31 -7.88
C ALA A 127 -15.07 -8.79 -6.86
N TYR A 128 -15.52 -8.18 -5.78
CA TYR A 128 -14.72 -8.13 -4.55
C TYR A 128 -15.62 -8.53 -3.38
N SER A 129 -16.12 -9.77 -3.40
CA SER A 129 -16.64 -10.39 -2.19
C SER A 129 -15.44 -10.70 -1.30
N TRP A 130 -14.96 -9.68 -0.59
CA TRP A 130 -14.12 -9.87 0.56
C TRP A 130 -14.98 -10.60 1.58
N GLN A 131 -14.81 -11.92 1.67
CA GLN A 131 -15.23 -12.63 2.87
C GLN A 131 -14.68 -11.83 4.03
N GLU A 132 -15.58 -11.30 4.87
CA GLU A 132 -15.22 -10.73 6.15
C GLU A 132 -14.25 -11.71 6.80
N LEU A 133 -12.99 -11.30 6.93
CA LEU A 133 -12.09 -11.92 7.89
C LEU A 133 -12.73 -11.60 9.24
N ASP A 134 -13.64 -12.48 9.66
CA ASP A 134 -14.28 -12.46 10.96
C ASP A 134 -13.18 -12.75 11.99
N LEU A 135 -12.50 -11.68 12.40
CA LEU A 135 -11.49 -11.69 13.45
C LEU A 135 -12.10 -11.97 14.83
N GLY A 136 -13.43 -12.19 14.92
CA GLY A 136 -14.12 -12.68 16.11
C GLY A 136 -13.72 -14.10 16.51
N PHE A 137 -13.05 -14.87 15.63
CA PHE A 137 -12.49 -16.18 15.99
C PHE A 137 -11.41 -16.09 17.09
N LEU A 138 -10.57 -15.03 17.09
CA LEU A 138 -9.53 -14.87 18.11
C LEU A 138 -10.09 -14.40 19.46
N ALA A 139 -11.19 -13.65 19.47
CA ALA A 139 -11.82 -13.17 20.71
C ALA A 139 -12.68 -14.24 21.42
N LYS A 140 -13.02 -15.35 20.74
CA LYS A 140 -13.88 -16.41 21.32
C LYS A 140 -13.13 -17.53 22.03
N ASN A 141 -11.80 -17.67 21.86
CA ASN A 141 -11.03 -18.74 22.50
C ASN A 141 -10.42 -18.37 23.86
N GLU A 142 -10.64 -17.15 24.38
CA GLU A 142 -10.16 -16.75 25.72
C GLU A 142 -11.18 -17.00 26.84
N TYR A 143 -12.40 -17.51 26.55
CA TYR A 143 -13.46 -17.73 27.54
C TYR A 143 -13.91 -19.18 27.73
N GLU A 144 -13.16 -20.18 27.26
CA GLU A 144 -13.43 -21.60 27.57
C GLU A 144 -12.23 -22.24 28.30
N CYS A 145 -11.82 -21.63 29.40
CA CYS A 145 -11.06 -22.29 30.45
C CYS A 145 -11.55 -21.78 31.80
N GLU A 146 -12.76 -22.15 32.20
CA GLU A 146 -13.10 -22.30 33.62
C GLU A 146 -14.43 -23.06 33.81
N VAL A 147 -14.34 -24.09 34.65
CA VAL A 147 -15.36 -24.97 35.29
C VAL A 147 -15.84 -26.20 34.52
#